data_AF-A0AAU4DPY1-F1
#
_entry.id   AF-A0AAU4DPY1-F1
#
_cell.length_a   1.000
_cell.length_b   1.000
_cell.length_c   1.000
_cell.angle_alpha   90.00
_cell.angle_beta   90.00
_cell.angle_gamma   90.00
#
_symmetry.space_group_name_H-M   'P 1'
#
loop_
_entity.id
_entity.type
_entity.pdbx_description
1 polymer ?
#
loop_
_entity_poly.entity_id
_entity_poly.type
_entity_poly.pdbx_seq_one_letter_code
_entity_poly.pdbx_strand_id
1 'polypeptide(L)'
;MSGRKLSTELTSAAKALQEAVKALKAAGLTPIEMLEALREPLAAVDSTLTDMRKLRREAVVGAYPDRTRTVYELSEASGLESALITRYAKEAGLELRNRKRG
;
A
#
# COMPACT_ATOMS: atom_id res chain seq x y z
N MET A 1 13.25 -17.43 2.06
CA MET A 1 13.65 -16.06 1.61
C MET A 1 13.23 -15.08 2.70
N SER A 2 14.08 -14.15 3.14
CA SER A 2 13.74 -13.22 4.24
C SER A 2 12.77 -12.13 3.78
N GLY A 3 11.79 -11.76 4.61
CA GLY A 3 10.83 -10.69 4.31
C GLY A 3 11.48 -9.33 4.02
N ARG A 4 12.67 -9.07 4.59
CA ARG A 4 13.45 -7.85 4.27
C ARG A 4 13.92 -7.84 2.81
N LYS A 5 14.35 -8.99 2.28
CA LYS A 5 14.78 -9.11 0.88
C LYS A 5 13.61 -8.83 -0.08
N LEU A 6 12.45 -9.42 0.20
CA LEU A 6 11.22 -9.18 -0.58
C LEU A 6 10.78 -7.70 -0.54
N SER A 7 10.86 -7.05 0.61
CA SER A 7 10.54 -5.61 0.75
C SER A 7 11.48 -4.72 -0.08
N THR A 8 12.78 -5.04 -0.14
CA THR A 8 13.73 -4.32 -0.99
C THR A 8 13.43 -4.53 -2.47
N GLU A 9 13.12 -5.77 -2.88
CA GLU A 9 12.75 -6.08 -4.27
C GLU A 9 11.49 -5.31 -4.71
N LEU A 10 10.45 -5.26 -3.86
CA LEU A 10 9.24 -4.48 -4.13
C LEU A 10 9.53 -2.98 -4.27
N THR A 11 10.41 -2.44 -3.43
CA THR A 11 10.81 -1.02 -3.51
C THR A 11 11.54 -0.73 -4.83
N SER A 12 12.44 -1.61 -5.24
CA SER A 12 13.16 -1.49 -6.51
C SER A 12 12.21 -1.59 -7.70
N ALA A 13 11.25 -2.51 -7.69
CA ALA A 13 10.24 -2.64 -8.73
C ALA A 13 9.37 -1.37 -8.86
N ALA A 14 8.96 -0.79 -7.73
CA ALA A 14 8.19 0.46 -7.72
C ALA A 14 8.99 1.64 -8.33
N LYS A 15 10.29 1.74 -8.03
CA LYS A 15 11.17 2.74 -8.65
C LYS A 15 11.33 2.52 -10.16
N ALA A 16 11.53 1.28 -10.59
CA ALA A 16 11.63 0.94 -12.01
C ALA A 16 10.35 1.33 -12.78
N LEU A 17 9.17 1.05 -12.20
CA LEU A 17 7.90 1.48 -12.77
C LEU A 17 7.79 3.01 -12.86
N GLN A 18 8.19 3.75 -11.83
CA GLN A 18 8.17 5.21 -11.84
C GLN A 18 9.06 5.79 -12.96
N GLU A 19 10.24 5.23 -13.18
CA GLU A 19 11.14 5.67 -14.26
C GLU A 19 10.56 5.32 -15.64
N ALA A 20 9.95 4.14 -15.80
CA ALA A 20 9.26 3.78 -17.05
C ALA A 20 8.11 4.73 -17.39
N VAL A 21 7.30 5.12 -16.40
CA VAL A 21 6.21 6.10 -16.58
C VAL A 21 6.75 7.48 -16.97
N LYS A 22 7.87 7.93 -16.37
CA LYS A 22 8.53 9.18 -16.77
C LYS A 22 9.03 9.13 -18.22
N ALA A 23 9.62 8.00 -18.63
CA ALA A 23 10.10 7.81 -20.00
C ALA A 23 8.96 7.86 -21.02
N LEU A 24 7.82 7.19 -20.74
CA LEU A 24 6.63 7.27 -21.59
C LEU A 24 6.14 8.71 -21.74
N LYS A 25 6.09 9.47 -20.64
CA LYS A 25 5.69 10.89 -20.66
C LYS A 25 6.64 11.76 -21.49
N ALA A 26 7.92 11.41 -21.53
CA ALA A 26 8.94 12.13 -22.30
C ALA A 26 9.03 11.70 -23.78
N ALA A 27 8.36 10.62 -24.17
CA ALA A 27 8.47 10.04 -25.51
C ALA A 27 7.75 10.83 -26.62
N GLY A 28 7.05 11.93 -26.28
CA GLY A 28 6.36 12.77 -27.27
C GLY A 28 5.15 12.10 -27.94
N LEU A 29 4.60 11.05 -27.31
CA LEU A 29 3.43 10.33 -27.81
C LEU A 29 2.18 11.23 -27.83
N THR A 30 1.31 10.99 -28.81
CA THR A 30 -0.05 11.51 -28.80
C THR A 30 -0.87 10.90 -27.66
N PRO A 31 -2.01 11.51 -27.27
CA PRO A 31 -2.85 10.95 -26.21
C PRO A 31 -3.35 9.53 -26.48
N ILE A 32 -3.63 9.16 -27.74
CA ILE A 32 -4.11 7.81 -28.07
C ILE A 32 -3.00 6.77 -27.98
N GLU A 33 -1.80 7.08 -28.48
CA GLU A 33 -0.61 6.22 -28.36
C GLU A 33 -0.21 6.03 -26.90
N MET A 34 -0.37 7.06 -26.06
CA MET A 34 -0.16 6.96 -24.62
C MET A 34 -1.16 5.98 -23.98
N LEU A 35 -2.45 6.05 -24.35
CA LEU A 35 -3.46 5.12 -23.83
C LEU A 35 -3.17 3.67 -24.26
N GLU A 36 -2.77 3.46 -25.51
CA GLU A 36 -2.39 2.14 -26.02
C GLU A 36 -1.16 1.59 -25.29
N ALA A 37 -0.12 2.41 -25.13
CA ALA A 37 1.11 2.04 -24.41
C ALA A 37 0.87 1.72 -22.93
N LEU A 38 -0.10 2.39 -22.29
CA LEU A 38 -0.42 2.22 -20.87
C LEU A 38 -1.44 1.12 -20.59
N ARG A 39 -2.12 0.57 -21.60
CA ARG A 39 -3.21 -0.40 -21.41
C ARG A 39 -2.84 -1.59 -20.53
N GLU A 40 -1.84 -2.37 -20.94
CA GLU A 40 -1.41 -3.57 -20.19
C GLU A 40 -0.70 -3.22 -18.88
N PRO A 41 0.22 -2.23 -18.84
CA PRO A 41 0.85 -1.82 -17.59
C PRO A 41 -0.15 -1.36 -16.51
N LEU A 42 -1.15 -0.56 -16.88
CA LEU A 42 -2.15 -0.09 -15.92
C LEU A 42 -3.01 -1.24 -15.38
N ALA A 43 -3.44 -2.17 -16.23
CA ALA A 43 -4.18 -3.34 -15.78
C ALA A 43 -3.40 -4.17 -14.75
N ALA A 44 -2.10 -4.40 -15.00
CA ALA A 44 -1.22 -5.10 -14.06
C ALA A 44 -1.02 -4.33 -12.74
N VAL A 45 -0.83 -3.01 -12.83
CA VAL A 45 -0.67 -2.13 -11.66
C VAL A 45 -1.94 -2.11 -10.82
N ASP A 46 -3.11 -2.00 -11.43
CA ASP A 46 -4.40 -1.95 -10.72
C ASP A 46 -4.69 -3.26 -9.97
N SER A 47 -4.41 -4.41 -10.59
CA SER A 47 -4.49 -5.70 -9.93
C SER A 47 -3.53 -5.77 -8.73
N THR A 48 -2.27 -5.37 -8.93
CA THR A 48 -1.25 -5.38 -7.88
C THR A 48 -1.60 -4.45 -6.73
N LEU A 49 -2.13 -3.25 -7.03
CA LEU A 49 -2.60 -2.30 -6.02
C LEU A 49 -3.76 -2.86 -5.21
N THR A 50 -4.65 -3.63 -5.85
CA THR A 50 -5.77 -4.30 -5.18
C THR A 50 -5.26 -5.33 -4.17
N ASP A 51 -4.33 -6.19 -4.58
CA ASP A 51 -3.72 -7.19 -3.69
C ASP A 51 -2.94 -6.52 -2.54
N MET A 52 -2.20 -5.45 -2.84
CA MET A 52 -1.44 -4.72 -1.82
C MET A 52 -2.34 -4.03 -0.80
N ARG A 53 -3.48 -3.49 -1.22
CA ARG A 53 -4.49 -2.92 -0.30
C ARG A 53 -5.10 -4.01 0.58
N LYS A 54 -5.39 -5.19 0.02
CA LYS A 54 -5.90 -6.34 0.76
C LYS A 54 -4.89 -6.82 1.81
N LEU A 55 -3.64 -7.05 1.42
CA LEU A 55 -2.57 -7.47 2.33
C LEU A 55 -2.36 -6.46 3.46
N ARG A 56 -2.39 -5.16 3.15
CA ARG A 56 -2.30 -4.10 4.16
C ARG A 56 -3.45 -4.16 5.16
N ARG A 57 -4.68 -4.32 4.68
CA ARG A 57 -5.86 -4.44 5.55
C ARG A 57 -5.73 -5.67 6.45
N GLU A 58 -5.38 -6.83 5.89
CA GLU A 58 -5.18 -8.07 6.64
C GLU A 58 -4.10 -7.93 7.72
N ALA A 59 -2.97 -7.29 7.39
CA ALA A 59 -1.90 -7.04 8.36
C ALA A 59 -2.34 -6.10 9.49
N VAL A 60 -3.05 -5.01 9.18
CA VAL A 60 -3.59 -4.09 10.19
C VAL A 60 -4.62 -4.77 11.09
N VAL A 61 -5.55 -5.52 10.49
CA VAL A 61 -6.58 -6.27 11.22
C VAL A 61 -5.94 -7.35 12.08
N GLY A 62 -4.96 -8.10 11.56
CA GLY A 62 -4.25 -9.16 12.29
C GLY A 62 -3.36 -8.64 13.42
N ALA A 63 -2.84 -7.41 13.31
CA ALA A 63 -2.06 -6.77 14.38
C ALA A 63 -2.93 -6.18 15.51
N TYR A 64 -4.26 -6.12 15.32
CA TYR A 64 -5.21 -5.55 16.27
C TYR A 64 -5.70 -6.49 17.39
N PRO A 65 -6.03 -7.79 17.16
CA PRO A 65 -6.52 -8.69 18.20
C PRO A 65 -5.53 -8.92 19.34
N ASP A 66 -4.24 -8.64 19.13
CA ASP A 66 -3.26 -8.65 20.22
C ASP A 66 -3.51 -7.54 21.26
N ARG A 67 -4.35 -6.52 21.00
CA ARG A 67 -4.77 -5.42 21.92
C ARG A 67 -3.62 -4.72 22.69
N THR A 68 -2.37 -5.04 22.39
CA THR A 68 -1.15 -4.53 23.02
C THR A 68 -0.69 -3.23 22.38
N ARG A 69 -1.13 -2.96 21.14
CA ARG A 69 -0.76 -1.77 20.37
C ARG A 69 -1.96 -0.88 20.10
N THR A 70 -1.80 0.39 20.39
CA THR A 70 -2.71 1.49 20.08
C THR A 70 -2.70 1.80 18.58
N VAL A 71 -3.72 2.54 18.12
CA VAL A 71 -3.77 3.03 16.73
C VAL A 71 -2.50 3.82 16.37
N TYR A 72 -1.96 4.60 17.31
CA TYR A 72 -0.72 5.37 17.12
C TYR A 72 0.50 4.46 16.94
N GLU A 73 0.66 3.44 17.78
CA GLU A 73 1.78 2.49 17.65
C GLU A 73 1.73 1.71 16.33
N LEU A 74 0.53 1.39 15.83
CA LEU A 74 0.35 0.81 14.51
C LEU A 74 0.62 1.82 13.39
N SER A 75 0.28 3.10 13.58
CA SER A 75 0.56 4.20 12.64
C SER A 75 2.06 4.34 12.42
N GLU A 76 2.81 4.45 13.52
CA GLU A 76 4.28 4.56 13.50
C GLU A 76 4.93 3.32 12.86
N ALA A 77 4.50 2.12 13.26
CA ALA A 77 5.11 0.88 12.77
C ALA A 77 4.82 0.60 11.29
N SER A 78 3.67 1.03 10.77
CA SER A 78 3.25 0.75 9.39
C SER A 78 3.47 1.91 8.41
N GLY A 79 3.77 3.11 8.92
CA GLY A 79 3.82 4.35 8.14
C GLY A 79 2.45 4.76 7.57
N LEU A 80 1.36 4.17 8.05
CA LEU A 80 0.00 4.52 7.64
C LEU A 80 -0.56 5.63 8.51
N GLU A 81 -1.48 6.41 7.96
CA GLU A 81 -2.25 7.37 8.75
C GLU A 81 -3.16 6.65 9.75
N SER A 82 -3.25 7.21 10.96
CA SER A 82 -4.11 6.70 12.04
C SER A 82 -5.59 6.59 11.62
N ALA A 83 -6.06 7.47 10.74
CA ALA A 83 -7.41 7.43 10.19
C ALA A 83 -7.66 6.16 9.35
N LEU A 84 -6.66 5.73 8.57
CA LEU A 84 -6.77 4.52 7.75
C LEU A 84 -6.79 3.25 8.61
N ILE A 85 -5.97 3.21 9.66
CA ILE A 85 -5.96 2.10 10.63
C ILE A 85 -7.30 2.00 11.35
N THR A 86 -7.82 3.15 11.81
CA THR A 86 -9.15 3.26 12.42
C THR A 86 -10.24 2.72 11.50
N ARG A 87 -10.18 3.07 10.20
CA ARG A 87 -11.13 2.59 9.19
C ARG A 87 -11.07 1.06 9.06
N TYR A 88 -9.88 0.49 8.85
CA TYR A 88 -9.74 -0.96 8.69
C TYR A 88 -10.18 -1.76 9.91
N ALA A 89 -9.87 -1.29 11.12
CA ALA A 89 -10.30 -1.93 12.35
C ALA A 89 -11.84 -1.89 12.51
N LYS A 90 -12.47 -0.74 12.22
CA LYS A 90 -13.94 -0.60 12.24
C LYS A 90 -14.61 -1.49 11.20
N GLU A 91 -14.11 -1.52 9.97
CA GLU A 91 -14.60 -2.38 8.88
C GLU A 91 -14.49 -3.88 9.22
N ALA A 92 -13.59 -4.24 10.14
CA ALA A 92 -13.41 -5.61 10.64
C ALA A 92 -14.18 -5.89 11.96
N GLY A 93 -14.97 -4.94 12.46
CA GLY A 93 -15.76 -5.10 13.69
C GLY A 93 -14.93 -5.07 14.98
N LEU A 94 -13.73 -4.49 14.95
CA LEU A 94 -12.82 -4.45 16.10
C LEU A 94 -13.08 -3.23 17.01
N GLU A 95 -13.07 -3.46 18.32
CA GLU A 95 -13.20 -2.39 19.33
C GLU A 95 -11.90 -1.58 19.45
N LEU A 96 -11.96 -0.29 19.12
CA LEU A 96 -10.79 0.58 19.13
C LEU A 96 -10.37 1.03 20.53
N ARG A 97 -9.08 0.87 20.89
CA ARG A 97 -8.49 1.50 22.08
C ARG A 97 -7.78 2.81 21.72
N ASN A 98 -8.43 3.95 22.01
CA ASN A 98 -7.89 5.30 21.84
C ASN A 98 -7.15 5.82 23.10
N ARG A 99 -6.50 4.97 23.89
CA ARG A 99 -5.74 5.46 25.06
C ARG A 99 -4.31 5.79 24.66
N LYS A 100 -4.03 7.09 24.48
CA LYS A 100 -2.69 7.65 24.65
C LYS A 100 -2.25 7.26 26.06
N ARG A 101 -1.21 6.42 26.22
CA ARG A 101 -0.59 6.27 27.54
C ARG A 101 -0.07 7.67 27.90
N GLY A 102 -0.66 8.26 28.93
CA GLY A 102 -0.15 9.49 29.56
C GLY A 102 1.21 9.23 30.19
#